data_AF-A0A932GQ81-F1
#
_entry.id   AF-A0A932GQ81-F1
#
_cell.length_a   1.000
_cell.length_b   1.000
_cell.length_c   1.000
_cell.angle_alpha   90.00
_cell.angle_beta   90.00
_cell.angle_gamma   90.00
#
_symmetry.space_group_name_H-M   'P 1'
#
loop_
_entity.id
_entity.type
_entity.pdbx_description
1 polymer ?
#
loop_
_entity_poly.entity_id
_entity_poly.type
_entity_poly.pdbx_seq_one_letter_code
_entity_poly.pdbx_strand_id
1 'polypeptide(L)' 'MLTIGVDVGGTFTDLVAFDEESGETRVGKVP' A
#
# COMPACT_ATOMS: atom_id res chain seq x y z
N MET A 1 -3.07 -10.95 -8.44
CA MET A 1 -3.20 -11.09 -6.96
C MET A 1 -2.74 -9.78 -6.35
N LEU A 2 -3.45 -9.24 -5.36
CA LEU A 2 -3.04 -8.00 -4.70
C LEU A 2 -2.20 -8.32 -3.46
N THR A 3 -0.98 -7.80 -3.43
CA THR A 3 -0.10 -7.82 -2.26
C THR A 3 -0.06 -6.42 -1.66
N ILE A 4 -0.38 -6.31 -0.36
CA ILE A 4 -0.47 -5.04 0.35
C ILE A 4 0.66 -4.92 1.38
N GLY A 5 1.50 -3.91 1.22
CA GLY A 5 2.43 -3.44 2.24
C GLY A 5 1.73 -2.45 3.16
N VAL A 6 1.86 -2.66 4.47
CA VAL A 6 1.30 -1.78 5.50
C VAL A 6 2.43 -1.36 6.43
N ASP A 7 2.65 -0.06 6.56
CA ASP A 7 3.54 0.53 7.56
C ASP A 7 2.72 1.30 8.58
N VAL A 8 2.73 0.81 9.83
CA VAL A 8 1.96 1.35 10.95
C VAL A 8 2.89 2.03 11.94
N GLY A 9 2.59 3.28 12.28
CA GLY A 9 3.36 4.10 13.22
C GLY A 9 3.24 5.59 12.89
N GLY A 10 3.71 6.46 13.78
CA GLY A 10 3.64 7.91 13.56
C GLY A 10 2.20 8.47 13.56
N THR A 11 1.96 9.54 12.79
CA THR A 11 0.65 10.23 12.71
C THR A 11 -0.26 9.69 11.61
N PHE A 12 0.26 8.89 10.68
CA PHE A 12 -0.46 8.37 9.52
C PHE A 12 0.00 6.94 9.21
N THR A 13 -0.88 6.11 8.67
CA THR A 13 -0.57 4.80 8.09
C THR A 13 -0.29 4.91 6.60
N ASP A 14 0.82 4.32 6.17
CA ASP A 14 1.23 4.24 4.77
C ASP A 14 0.78 2.89 4.17
N LEU A 15 0.16 2.94 2.99
CA LEU A 15 -0.35 1.78 2.26
C LEU A 15 0.28 1.70 0.86
N VAL A 16 0.80 0.53 0.52
CA VAL A 16 1.31 0.23 -0.83
C VAL A 16 0.60 -1.00 -1.36
N ALA A 17 -0.10 -0.86 -2.49
CA ALA A 17 -0.75 -1.97 -3.16
C ALA A 17 0.00 -2.32 -4.45
N PHE A 18 0.42 -3.58 -4.56
CA PHE A 18 1.00 -4.13 -5.78
C PHE A 18 0.05 -5.15 -6.38
N ASP A 19 -0.33 -4.93 -7.64
CA ASP A 19 -1.09 -5.89 -8.43
C ASP A 19 -0.16 -6.75 -9.28
N GLU A 20 -0.02 -8.02 -8.91
CA GLU A 20 0.85 -8.96 -9.60
C GLU A 20 0.40 -9.29 -11.03
N GLU A 21 -0.87 -9.06 -11.38
CA GLU A 21 -1.38 -9.34 -12.72
C GLU A 21 -1.02 -8.24 -13.73
N SER A 22 -1.18 -6.98 -13.31
CA SER A 22 -0.90 -5.81 -14.15
C SER A 22 0.52 -5.25 -13.97
N GLY A 23 1.18 -5.56 -12.86
CA GLY A 23 2.42 -4.91 -12.42
C GLY A 23 2.22 -3.49 -11.88
N GLU A 24 0.97 -3.03 -11.72
CA GLU A 24 0.67 -1.68 -11.24
C GLU A 24 0.94 -1.55 -9.74
N THR A 25 1.51 -0.41 -9.35
CA THR A 25 1.68 -0.02 -7.94
C THR A 25 0.82 1.19 -7.63
N ARG A 26 0.07 1.14 -6.54
CA ARG A 26 -0.71 2.26 -6.00
C ARG A 26 -0.25 2.58 -4.58
N VAL A 27 -0.26 3.86 -4.23
CA VAL A 27 0.17 4.35 -2.92
C VAL A 27 -0.95 5.15 -2.27
N GLY A 28 -1.18 4.94 -0.98
CA GLY A 28 -2.16 5.66 -0.19
C GLY A 28 -1.63 6.00 1.20
N LYS A 29 -2.18 7.07 1.79
CA LYS A 29 -1.90 7.50 3.16
C LYS A 29 -3.21 7.81 3.87
N VAL A 30 -3.38 7.29 5.07
CA VAL A 30 -4.55 7.55 5.92
C VAL A 30 -4.09 7.97 7.32
N PRO A 31 -4.85 8.79 8.08
CA PRO A 31 -4.56 9.04 9.49
C PRO A 31 -4.44 7.73 10.28
#